data_AF-A0A0P0VJ19-F1
#
_entry.id   AF-A0A0P0VJ19-F1
#
_cell.length_a   1.000
_cell.length_b   1.000
_cell.length_c   1.000
_cell.angle_alpha   90.00
_cell.angle_beta   90.00
_cell.angle_gamma   90.00
#
_symmetry.space_group_name_H-M   'P 1'
#
loop_
_entity.id
_entity.type
_entity.pdbx_description
1 polymer ?
#
loop_
_entity_poly.entity_id
_entity_poly.type
_entity_poly.pdbx_seq_one_letter_code
_entity_poly.pdbx_strand_id
1 'polypeptide(L)'
;MGIPSFYRWLVNRYPSIVSPAKESRPADGIVVYDNLYLDMNQIIHYSFHPQDQMNAGTDVCAPTTVSEVFESMFDYLDRLFRIVRPRRLLYLAVGSS
;
A
#
# COMPACT_ATOMS: atom_id res chain seq x y z
N MET A 1 20.43 7.75 -6.89
CA MET A 1 19.37 7.28 -7.82
C MET A 1 18.03 7.37 -7.09
N GLY A 2 16.98 7.90 -7.71
CA GLY A 2 15.66 7.99 -7.07
C GLY A 2 14.94 6.63 -7.02
N ILE A 3 13.92 6.52 -6.16
CA ILE A 3 13.10 5.31 -5.99
C ILE A 3 12.57 4.76 -7.34
N PRO A 4 12.02 5.58 -8.26
CA PRO A 4 11.51 5.08 -9.54
C PRO A 4 12.60 4.47 -10.44
N SER A 5 13.78 5.07 -10.46
CA SER A 5 14.92 4.55 -11.25
C SER A 5 15.43 3.24 -10.68
N PHE A 6 15.48 3.12 -9.36
CA PHE A 6 15.90 1.88 -8.69
C PHE A 6 14.89 0.75 -8.92
N TYR A 7 13.59 1.03 -8.76
CA TYR A 7 12.53 0.05 -9.05
C TYR A 7 12.61 -0.43 -10.51
N ARG A 8 12.74 0.49 -11.47
CA ARG A 8 12.86 0.15 -12.90
C ARG A 8 14.08 -0.74 -13.18
N TRP A 9 15.22 -0.43 -12.57
CA TRP A 9 16.42 -1.26 -12.70
C TRP A 9 16.18 -2.69 -12.18
N LEU A 10 15.56 -2.83 -11.01
CA LEU A 10 15.27 -4.11 -10.36
C LEU A 10 14.37 -5.00 -11.23
N VAL A 11 13.26 -4.44 -11.72
CA VAL A 11 12.26 -5.16 -12.55
C VAL A 11 12.85 -5.56 -13.89
N ASN A 12 13.63 -4.69 -14.53
CA ASN A 12 14.31 -5.03 -15.78
C ASN A 12 15.32 -6.16 -15.59
N ARG A 13 16.00 -6.21 -14.43
CA ARG A 13 17.01 -7.23 -14.15
C ARG A 13 16.41 -8.57 -13.74
N TYR A 14 15.32 -8.57 -12.98
CA TYR A 14 14.65 -9.76 -12.46
C TYR A 14 13.13 -9.68 -12.69
N PRO A 15 12.63 -9.99 -13.90
CA PRO A 15 11.22 -9.78 -14.23
C PRO A 15 10.24 -10.60 -13.39
N SER A 16 10.67 -11.73 -12.83
CA SER A 16 9.82 -12.66 -12.06
C SER A 16 9.50 -12.21 -10.63
N ILE A 17 10.13 -11.14 -10.13
CA ILE A 17 9.93 -10.67 -8.74
C ILE A 17 8.61 -9.88 -8.58
N VAL A 18 8.05 -9.39 -9.68
CA VAL A 18 6.80 -8.63 -9.67
C VAL A 18 5.66 -9.55 -10.05
N SER A 19 4.66 -9.62 -9.18
CA SER A 19 3.40 -10.28 -9.47
C SER A 19 2.24 -9.37 -9.07
N PRO A 20 1.11 -9.38 -9.81
CA PRO A 20 -0.05 -8.59 -9.43
C PRO A 20 -0.60 -9.04 -8.07
N ALA A 21 -0.76 -8.09 -7.15
CA ALA A 21 -1.47 -8.31 -5.90
C ALA A 21 -2.97 -8.47 -6.17
N LYS A 22 -3.55 -9.57 -5.71
CA LYS A 22 -4.98 -9.88 -5.88
C LYS A 22 -5.67 -9.88 -4.52
N GLU A 23 -6.83 -9.22 -4.44
CA GLU A 23 -7.67 -9.27 -3.25
C GLU A 23 -8.39 -10.61 -3.11
N SER A 24 -8.67 -11.33 -4.20
CA SER A 24 -9.29 -12.65 -4.13
C SER A 24 -8.36 -13.68 -3.48
N ARG A 25 -8.92 -14.64 -2.74
CA ARG A 25 -8.14 -15.79 -2.27
C ARG A 25 -7.65 -16.57 -3.48
N PRO A 26 -6.35 -16.92 -3.57
CA PRO A 26 -5.89 -17.84 -4.60
C PRO A 26 -6.62 -19.18 -4.42
N ALA A 27 -7.25 -19.66 -5.49
CA ALA A 27 -7.99 -20.93 -5.50
C ALA A 27 -7.11 -22.12 -5.05
N ASP A 28 -5.80 -22.00 -5.24
CA ASP A 28 -4.84 -23.08 -5.04
C ASP A 28 -4.04 -22.99 -3.73
N GLY A 29 -4.34 -22.02 -2.85
CA GLY A 29 -3.81 -22.01 -1.47
C GLY A 29 -2.29 -21.81 -1.29
N ILE A 30 -1.56 -21.36 -2.31
CA ILE A 30 -0.08 -21.51 -2.34
C ILE A 30 0.69 -20.43 -1.55
N VAL A 31 0.19 -19.20 -1.44
CA VAL A 31 0.95 -18.11 -0.79
C VAL A 31 0.27 -17.68 0.50
N VAL A 32 0.97 -17.90 1.61
CA VAL A 32 0.52 -17.56 2.95
C VAL A 32 1.52 -16.60 3.57
N TYR A 33 1.02 -15.48 4.06
CA TYR A 33 1.81 -14.49 4.79
C TYR A 33 1.53 -14.62 6.28
N ASP A 34 2.57 -14.76 7.09
CA ASP A 34 2.41 -14.78 8.54
C ASP A 34 2.45 -13.38 9.15
N ASN A 35 3.34 -12.52 8.63
CA ASN A 35 3.64 -11.22 9.20
C ASN A 35 3.51 -10.13 8.13
N LEU A 36 2.82 -9.04 8.45
CA LEU A 36 2.70 -7.84 7.64
C LEU A 36 3.27 -6.65 8.41
N TYR A 37 4.24 -5.95 7.80
CA TYR A 37 4.87 -4.76 8.36
C TYR A 37 4.50 -3.57 7.48
N LEU A 38 3.91 -2.54 8.07
CA LEU A 38 3.48 -1.34 7.36
C LEU A 38 4.21 -0.12 7.92
N ASP A 39 4.80 0.65 7.01
CA ASP A 39 5.28 1.99 7.29
C ASP A 39 4.08 2.96 7.18
N MET A 40 3.58 3.40 8.33
CA MET A 40 2.43 4.27 8.41
C MET A 40 2.73 5.67 7.89
N ASN A 41 3.99 6.11 7.85
CA ASN A 41 4.32 7.47 7.42
C ASN A 41 3.97 7.67 5.94
N GLN A 42 4.21 6.65 5.10
CA GLN A 42 3.83 6.68 3.69
C GLN A 42 2.30 6.64 3.50
N ILE A 43 1.59 5.86 4.32
CA ILE A 43 0.13 5.75 4.26
C ILE A 43 -0.52 7.08 4.68
N ILE A 44 -0.04 7.68 5.77
CA ILE A 44 -0.54 8.97 6.26
C ILE A 44 -0.26 10.07 5.21
N HIS A 45 0.96 10.13 4.67
CA HIS A 45 1.29 11.10 3.60
C HIS A 45 0.35 10.97 2.40
N TYR A 46 0.08 9.72 1.99
CA TYR A 46 -0.85 9.43 0.89
C TYR A 46 -2.28 9.89 1.17
N SER A 47 -2.76 9.73 2.41
CA SER A 47 -4.09 10.21 2.79
C SER A 47 -4.22 11.74 2.72
N PHE A 48 -3.15 12.52 2.93
CA PHE A 48 -3.16 13.98 2.77
C PHE A 48 -3.01 14.46 1.32
N HIS A 49 -2.44 13.63 0.44
CA HIS A 49 -2.13 13.99 -0.96
C HIS A 49 -2.76 13.00 -1.95
N PRO A 50 -4.10 12.86 -1.98
CA PRO A 50 -4.77 11.89 -2.85
C PRO A 50 -4.59 12.17 -4.35
N GLN A 51 -4.16 13.38 -4.73
CA GLN A 51 -3.85 13.76 -6.12
C GLN A 51 -2.61 13.06 -6.69
N ASP A 52 -1.71 12.60 -5.81
CA ASP A 52 -0.52 11.82 -6.21
C ASP A 52 -0.89 10.37 -6.59
N GLN A 53 -2.18 9.99 -6.47
CA GLN A 53 -2.70 8.76 -7.03
C GLN A 53 -2.67 8.82 -8.54
N MET A 54 -1.66 8.16 -9.13
CA MET A 54 -1.59 7.94 -10.57
C MET A 54 -2.94 7.43 -11.11
N ASN A 55 -3.58 8.26 -11.92
CA ASN A 55 -4.72 7.97 -12.80
C ASN A 55 -6.16 8.15 -12.27
N ALA A 56 -6.43 8.99 -11.28
CA ALA A 56 -7.80 9.46 -11.07
C ALA A 56 -8.07 10.67 -11.98
N GLY A 57 -8.69 10.46 -13.14
CA GLY A 57 -9.29 11.53 -13.97
C GLY A 57 -10.52 12.16 -13.32
N THR A 58 -10.48 12.32 -12.01
CA THR A 58 -11.55 12.74 -11.12
C THR A 58 -10.92 13.75 -10.17
N ASP A 59 -11.49 14.95 -10.08
CA ASP A 59 -11.00 15.99 -9.16
C ASP A 59 -11.13 15.52 -7.71
N VAL A 60 -10.12 14.81 -7.20
CA VAL A 60 -10.05 14.41 -5.80
C VAL A 60 -9.49 15.61 -5.03
N CYS A 61 -10.37 16.25 -4.26
CA CYS A 61 -9.96 17.30 -3.33
C CYS A 61 -9.13 16.68 -2.20
N ALA A 62 -8.10 17.41 -1.77
CA ALA A 62 -7.38 17.04 -0.55
C ALA A 62 -8.36 17.04 0.63
N PRO A 63 -8.21 16.09 1.58
CA PRO A 63 -9.09 16.03 2.74
C PRO A 63 -9.01 17.34 3.52
N THR A 64 -10.18 17.84 3.91
CA THR A 64 -10.32 19.10 4.64
C THR A 64 -10.49 18.89 6.14
N THR A 65 -10.85 17.67 6.53
CA THR A 65 -11.05 17.30 7.93
C THR A 65 -10.14 16.15 8.34
N VAL A 66 -9.80 16.11 9.64
CA VAL A 66 -9.02 15.01 10.21
C VAL A 66 -9.77 13.68 10.06
N SER A 67 -11.10 13.69 10.16
CA SER A 67 -11.93 12.50 9.97
C SER A 67 -11.80 11.89 8.58
N GLU A 68 -11.81 12.72 7.52
CA GLU A 68 -11.61 12.25 6.14
C GLU A 68 -10.23 11.59 5.94
N VAL A 69 -9.18 12.14 6.57
CA VAL A 69 -7.84 11.55 6.55
C VAL A 69 -7.85 10.17 7.20
N PHE A 70 -8.49 10.04 8.37
CA PHE A 70 -8.59 8.77 9.08
C PHE A 70 -9.39 7.73 8.28
N GLU A 71 -10.53 8.11 7.69
CA GLU A 71 -11.32 7.22 6.83
C GLU A 71 -10.49 6.72 5.64
N SER A 72 -9.81 7.62 4.93
CA SER A 72 -8.91 7.26 3.82
C SER A 72 -7.80 6.31 4.26
N MET A 73 -7.18 6.58 5.41
CA MET A 73 -6.14 5.73 5.98
C MET A 73 -6.66 4.33 6.32
N PHE A 74 -7.83 4.24 6.97
CA PHE A 74 -8.44 2.97 7.33
C PHE A 74 -8.84 2.15 6.11
N ASP A 75 -9.42 2.78 5.09
CA ASP A 75 -9.76 2.12 3.82
C ASP A 75 -8.52 1.53 3.13
N TYR A 76 -7.40 2.26 3.14
CA TYR A 76 -6.15 1.79 2.57
C TYR A 76 -5.56 0.60 3.35
N LEU A 77 -5.56 0.69 4.69
CA LEU A 77 -5.12 -0.40 5.56
C LEU A 77 -5.96 -1.66 5.37
N ASP A 78 -7.28 -1.51 5.32
CA ASP A 78 -8.22 -2.60 5.10
C ASP A 78 -7.95 -3.31 3.77
N ARG A 79 -7.68 -2.54 2.72
CA ARG A 79 -7.33 -3.09 1.40
C ARG A 79 -6.02 -3.90 1.46
N LEU A 80 -4.97 -3.36 2.07
CA LEU A 80 -3.70 -4.09 2.24
C LEU A 80 -3.89 -5.37 3.06
N PHE A 81 -4.70 -5.31 4.12
CA PHE A 81 -5.00 -6.47 4.95
C PHE A 81 -5.77 -7.55 4.17
N ARG A 82 -6.75 -7.16 3.34
CA ARG A 82 -7.51 -8.09 2.48
C ARG A 82 -6.62 -8.77 1.42
N ILE A 83 -5.60 -8.07 0.93
CA ILE A 83 -4.61 -8.62 -0.01
C ILE A 83 -3.72 -9.65 0.70
N VAL A 84 -3.04 -9.23 1.78
CA VAL A 84 -1.97 -10.01 2.41
C VAL A 84 -2.50 -11.09 3.34
N ARG A 85 -3.55 -10.81 4.11
CA ARG A 85 -4.16 -11.71 5.11
C ARG A 85 -3.14 -12.31 6.09
N PRO A 86 -2.40 -11.48 6.84
CA PRO A 86 -1.39 -11.98 7.78
C PRO A 86 -2.03 -12.86 8.87
N ARG A 87 -1.40 -14.00 9.17
CA ARG A 87 -1.94 -14.95 10.16
C ARG A 87 -1.47 -14.74 11.60
N ARG A 88 -0.35 -14.04 11.79
CA ARG A 88 0.34 -13.97 13.09
C ARG A 88 0.58 -12.54 13.55
N LEU A 89 1.14 -11.70 12.69
CA LEU A 89 1.54 -10.34 13.08
C LEU A 89 1.09 -9.31 12.05
N LEU A 90 0.47 -8.25 12.55
CA LEU A 90 0.37 -6.97 11.87
C LEU A 90 1.19 -5.96 12.69
N TYR A 91 2.25 -5.42 12.11
CA TYR A 91 3.10 -4.41 12.73
C TYR A 91 2.94 -3.08 11.99
N LEU A 92 2.53 -2.04 12.72
CA LEU A 92 2.34 -0.70 12.19
C LEU A 92 3.43 0.21 12.76
N ALA A 93 4.37 0.62 11.92
CA ALA A 93 5.45 1.52 12.31
C ALA A 93 5.04 2.96 12.05
N VAL A 94 4.98 3.79 13.09
CA VAL A 94 4.90 5.25 12.99
C VAL A 94 6.24 5.80 13.46
N GLY A 95 6.91 6.56 12.61
CA GLY A 95 8.22 7.15 12.93
C GLY A 95 8.15 8.66 12.95
N SER A 96 8.86 9.30 13.88
CA SER A 96 9.23 10.70 13.73
C SER A 96 10.34 10.80 12.70
N SER A 97 10.11 11.54 11.61
CA SER A 97 11.18 11.98 10.69
C SER A 97 12.22 12.82 11.42
#